data_AF-A0A1B2RV70-F1
#
_entry.id   AF-A0A1B2RV70-F1
#
_cell.length_a   1.000
_cell.length_b   1.000
_cell.length_c   1.000
_cell.angle_alpha   90.00
_cell.angle_beta   90.00
_cell.angle_gamma   90.00
#
_symmetry.space_group_name_H-M   'P 1'
#
loop_
_entity.id
_entity.type
_entity.pdbx_description
1 polymer ?
#
loop_
_entity_poly.entity_id
_entity_poly.type
_entity_poly.pdbx_seq_one_letter_code
_entity_poly.pdbx_strand_id
1 'polypeptide(L)'
;ITPASMMIIFLSITIGTIMTMSSSNWLMAWIGLELNMLAILPIISKPKTTRASEATTKYFLTQAIASAMMLLASTINAWQTGNWHILELKNKFSTTIMALSLMMKMGAAPFHFWLPEVLQGTTLQTALLITTWQKIAPITLMYMISNSIQPTILVSAGVLSMIIGGLGGINQTQLRKTMAYSSINNLGWTITIMAFSPNMALMNILIYIIMATPIFLMMTSASTKTLQNLSTTWTTSMTMTISIALLMLSTSGLPPFTGFMPKMLILNELISHKLTTLATLAI
;
A
#
# COMPACT_ATOMS: atom_id res chain seq x y z
N ILE A 1 -25.93 2.08 -6.00
CA ILE A 1 -25.65 2.33 -4.56
C ILE A 1 -26.30 3.66 -4.26
N THR A 2 -27.27 3.68 -3.35
CA THR A 2 -27.95 4.92 -2.92
C THR A 2 -26.97 5.83 -2.17
N PRO A 3 -27.22 7.15 -2.10
CA PRO A 3 -26.36 8.06 -1.35
C PRO A 3 -26.19 7.62 0.12
N ALA A 4 -27.26 7.16 0.76
CA ALA A 4 -27.23 6.62 2.13
C ALA A 4 -26.32 5.40 2.26
N SER A 5 -26.38 4.44 1.32
CA SER A 5 -25.49 3.26 1.37
C SER A 5 -24.02 3.64 1.10
N MET A 6 -23.73 4.62 0.24
CA MET A 6 -22.37 5.12 0.09
C MET A 6 -21.84 5.75 1.40
N MET A 7 -22.66 6.52 2.11
CA MET A 7 -22.29 7.12 3.39
C MET A 7 -21.95 6.04 4.42
N ILE A 8 -22.78 5.00 4.54
CA ILE A 8 -22.54 3.87 5.45
C ILE A 8 -21.24 3.15 5.09
N ILE A 9 -20.97 2.93 3.80
CA ILE A 9 -19.74 2.26 3.36
C ILE A 9 -18.50 3.09 3.69
N PHE A 10 -18.51 4.40 3.44
CA PHE A 10 -17.35 5.23 3.80
C PHE A 10 -17.15 5.28 5.31
N LEU A 11 -18.24 5.34 6.08
CA LEU A 11 -18.19 5.30 7.54
C LEU A 11 -17.64 3.96 8.05
N SER A 12 -17.98 2.83 7.44
CA SER A 12 -17.41 1.54 7.84
C SER A 12 -15.93 1.41 7.49
N ILE A 13 -15.48 1.97 6.36
CA ILE A 13 -14.05 2.06 6.01
C ILE A 13 -13.29 2.93 7.02
N THR A 14 -13.83 4.07 7.44
CA THR A 14 -13.15 4.92 8.41
C THR A 14 -13.12 4.27 9.79
N ILE A 15 -14.25 3.72 10.25
CA ILE A 15 -14.32 3.00 11.54
C ILE A 15 -13.37 1.82 11.56
N GLY A 16 -13.31 1.00 10.49
CA GLY A 16 -12.39 -0.12 10.43
C GLY A 16 -10.93 0.33 10.59
N THR A 17 -10.50 1.39 9.89
CA THR A 17 -9.16 1.96 10.09
C THR A 17 -8.91 2.52 11.49
N ILE A 18 -9.87 3.25 12.07
CA ILE A 18 -9.72 3.81 13.42
C ILE A 18 -9.59 2.69 14.46
N MET A 19 -10.41 1.65 14.34
CA MET A 19 -10.39 0.47 15.22
C MET A 19 -9.04 -0.26 15.15
N THR A 20 -8.45 -0.40 13.97
CA THR A 20 -7.10 -1.01 13.84
C THR A 20 -5.99 -0.16 14.47
N MET A 21 -6.11 1.16 14.42
CA MET A 21 -5.10 2.05 14.99
C MET A 21 -5.19 2.15 16.51
N SER A 22 -6.40 2.12 17.06
CA SER A 22 -6.63 2.26 18.50
C SER A 22 -6.58 0.93 19.25
N SER A 23 -6.64 -0.21 18.54
CA SER A 23 -6.63 -1.52 19.17
C SER A 23 -5.32 -1.82 19.88
N SER A 24 -5.41 -2.37 21.09
CA SER A 24 -4.29 -3.01 21.81
C SER A 24 -4.23 -4.52 21.60
N ASN A 25 -5.36 -5.14 21.23
CA ASN A 25 -5.51 -6.59 21.06
C ASN A 25 -5.54 -6.99 19.58
N TRP A 26 -4.88 -8.10 19.25
CA TRP A 26 -4.84 -8.66 17.88
C TRP A 26 -6.21 -8.97 17.30
N LEU A 27 -7.13 -9.53 18.09
CA LEU A 27 -8.48 -9.85 17.62
C LEU A 27 -9.22 -8.59 17.16
N MET A 28 -9.08 -7.48 17.91
CA MET A 28 -9.73 -6.21 17.58
C MET A 28 -9.13 -5.58 16.31
N ALA A 29 -7.80 -5.64 16.18
CA ALA A 29 -7.12 -5.25 14.95
C ALA A 29 -7.60 -6.07 13.75
N TRP A 30 -7.77 -7.38 13.91
CA TRP A 30 -8.29 -8.24 12.85
C TRP A 30 -9.72 -7.86 12.45
N ILE A 31 -10.62 -7.64 13.41
CA ILE A 31 -12.00 -7.19 13.14
C ILE A 31 -12.00 -5.88 12.34
N GLY A 32 -11.16 -4.92 12.72
CA GLY A 32 -11.07 -3.65 12.00
C GLY A 32 -10.60 -3.80 10.54
N LEU A 33 -9.64 -4.71 10.29
CA LEU A 33 -9.18 -5.02 8.93
C LEU A 33 -10.22 -5.79 8.10
N GLU A 34 -11.01 -6.65 8.71
CA GLU A 34 -12.11 -7.36 8.04
C GLU A 34 -13.25 -6.40 7.67
N LEU A 35 -13.59 -5.47 8.58
CA LEU A 35 -14.56 -4.41 8.28
C LEU A 35 -14.11 -3.57 7.07
N ASN A 36 -12.83 -3.20 6.99
CA ASN A 36 -12.27 -2.51 5.84
C ASN A 36 -12.37 -3.33 4.54
N MET A 37 -12.06 -4.63 4.63
CA MET A 37 -12.11 -5.54 3.49
C MET A 37 -13.54 -5.69 2.96
N LEU A 38 -14.51 -5.94 3.83
CA LEU A 38 -15.92 -6.12 3.43
C LEU A 38 -16.53 -4.81 2.91
N ALA A 39 -16.20 -3.68 3.54
CA ALA A 39 -16.75 -2.38 3.15
C ALA A 39 -16.30 -1.94 1.75
N ILE A 40 -15.09 -2.29 1.30
CA ILE A 40 -14.61 -1.84 -0.01
C ILE A 40 -15.16 -2.67 -1.19
N LEU A 41 -15.62 -3.92 -0.97
CA LEU A 41 -16.11 -4.79 -2.06
C LEU A 41 -17.23 -4.17 -2.90
N PRO A 42 -18.29 -3.56 -2.31
CA PRO A 42 -19.36 -2.92 -3.09
C PRO A 42 -18.87 -1.72 -3.91
N ILE A 43 -17.82 -1.03 -3.43
CA ILE A 43 -17.21 0.09 -4.14
C ILE A 43 -16.46 -0.41 -5.38
N ILE A 44 -15.72 -1.52 -5.26
CA ILE A 44 -14.97 -2.16 -6.35
C ILE A 44 -15.94 -2.71 -7.41
N SER A 45 -17.07 -3.31 -7.00
CA SER A 45 -18.07 -3.91 -7.90
C SER A 45 -19.01 -2.88 -8.56
N LYS A 46 -18.96 -1.61 -8.14
CA LYS A 46 -19.88 -0.53 -8.58
C LYS A 46 -20.11 -0.44 -10.09
N PRO A 47 -19.10 -0.52 -10.99
CA PRO A 47 -19.33 -0.39 -12.43
C PRO A 47 -20.01 -1.62 -13.06
N LYS A 48 -20.24 -2.71 -12.30
CA LYS A 48 -20.96 -3.93 -12.74
C LYS A 48 -20.49 -4.51 -14.08
N THR A 49 -19.19 -4.42 -14.35
CA THR A 49 -18.57 -5.06 -15.53
C THR A 49 -17.91 -6.37 -15.14
N THR A 50 -17.68 -7.27 -16.09
CA THR A 50 -16.97 -8.55 -15.86
C THR A 50 -15.58 -8.33 -15.26
N ARG A 51 -14.86 -7.30 -15.71
CA ARG A 51 -13.57 -6.90 -15.15
C ARG A 51 -13.67 -6.42 -13.70
N ALA A 52 -14.75 -5.73 -13.34
CA ALA A 52 -14.96 -5.31 -11.97
C ALA A 52 -15.31 -6.49 -11.07
N SER A 53 -16.09 -7.46 -11.54
CA SER A 53 -16.31 -8.70 -10.78
C SER A 53 -15.01 -9.49 -10.58
N GLU A 54 -14.18 -9.64 -11.61
CA GLU A 54 -12.86 -10.28 -11.48
C GLU A 54 -11.95 -9.54 -10.48
N ALA A 55 -11.95 -8.21 -10.50
CA ALA A 55 -11.19 -7.43 -9.52
C ALA A 55 -11.73 -7.63 -8.09
N THR A 56 -13.05 -7.70 -7.91
CA THR A 56 -13.67 -7.94 -6.60
C THR A 56 -13.31 -9.31 -6.04
N THR A 57 -13.34 -10.35 -6.87
CA THR A 57 -13.04 -11.72 -6.43
C THR A 57 -11.56 -11.87 -6.11
N LYS A 58 -10.67 -11.32 -6.94
CA LYS A 58 -9.22 -11.30 -6.69
C LYS A 58 -8.89 -10.57 -5.39
N TYR A 59 -9.47 -9.38 -5.17
CA TYR A 59 -9.26 -8.63 -3.93
C TYR A 59 -9.78 -9.38 -2.70
N PHE A 60 -11.00 -9.92 -2.77
CA PHE A 60 -11.59 -10.68 -1.67
C PHE A 60 -10.73 -11.88 -1.29
N LEU A 61 -10.35 -12.71 -2.27
CA LEU A 61 -9.57 -13.92 -2.02
C LEU A 61 -8.21 -13.61 -1.40
N THR A 62 -7.48 -12.64 -1.95
CA THR A 62 -6.15 -12.31 -1.42
C THR A 62 -6.24 -11.73 0.00
N GLN A 63 -7.22 -10.86 0.25
CA GLN A 63 -7.38 -10.23 1.57
C GLN A 63 -7.90 -11.20 2.63
N ALA A 64 -8.76 -12.16 2.26
CA ALA A 64 -9.26 -13.22 3.13
C ALA A 64 -8.16 -14.23 3.51
N ILE A 65 -7.29 -14.60 2.55
CA ILE A 65 -6.12 -15.45 2.86
C ILE A 65 -5.19 -14.71 3.81
N ALA A 66 -4.91 -13.43 3.54
CA ALA A 66 -4.07 -12.62 4.41
C ALA A 66 -4.66 -12.45 5.81
N SER A 67 -5.97 -12.30 5.94
CA SER A 67 -6.62 -12.18 7.25
C SER A 67 -6.67 -13.51 8.01
N ALA A 68 -6.84 -14.64 7.33
CA ALA A 68 -6.70 -15.97 7.92
C ALA A 68 -5.27 -16.24 8.43
N MET A 69 -4.24 -15.86 7.66
CA MET A 69 -2.85 -15.94 8.09
C MET A 69 -2.56 -15.06 9.32
N MET A 70 -3.14 -13.87 9.37
CA MET A 70 -3.03 -12.97 10.51
C MET A 70 -3.65 -13.58 11.79
N LEU A 71 -4.85 -14.14 11.67
CA LEU A 71 -5.47 -14.86 12.79
C LEU A 71 -4.61 -16.02 13.25
N LEU A 72 -4.12 -16.85 12.31
CA LEU A 72 -3.23 -17.98 12.62
C LEU A 72 -1.98 -17.52 13.37
N ALA A 73 -1.34 -16.44 12.94
CA ALA A 73 -0.18 -15.89 13.63
C ALA A 73 -0.52 -15.43 15.06
N SER A 74 -1.67 -14.76 15.24
CA SER A 74 -2.11 -14.28 16.55
C SER A 74 -2.50 -15.41 17.50
N THR A 75 -3.16 -16.46 17.01
CA THR A 75 -3.56 -17.62 17.83
C THR A 75 -2.36 -18.44 18.26
N ILE A 76 -1.37 -18.65 17.38
CA ILE A 76 -0.11 -19.31 17.74
C ILE A 76 0.63 -18.50 18.81
N ASN A 77 0.65 -17.17 18.69
CA ASN A 77 1.25 -16.33 19.71
C ASN A 77 0.52 -16.45 21.05
N ALA A 78 -0.80 -16.29 21.05
CA ALA A 78 -1.63 -16.37 22.25
C ALA A 78 -1.57 -17.76 22.90
N TRP A 79 -1.45 -18.83 22.12
CA TRP A 79 -1.27 -20.18 22.64
C TRP A 79 0.05 -20.35 23.42
N GLN A 80 1.10 -19.62 23.03
CA GLN A 80 2.40 -19.70 23.68
C GLN A 80 2.59 -18.70 24.82
N THR A 81 2.11 -17.47 24.67
CA THR A 81 2.32 -16.39 25.65
C THR A 81 1.12 -16.19 26.57
N GLY A 82 -0.05 -16.75 26.24
CA GLY A 82 -1.32 -16.52 26.95
C GLY A 82 -1.97 -15.17 26.65
N ASN A 83 -1.29 -14.28 25.90
CA ASN A 83 -1.70 -12.88 25.73
C ASN A 83 -2.04 -12.54 24.27
N TRP A 84 -3.05 -11.70 24.10
CA TRP A 84 -3.52 -11.20 22.80
C TRP A 84 -2.98 -9.80 22.45
N HIS A 85 -2.06 -9.27 23.26
CA HIS A 85 -1.55 -7.91 23.11
C HIS A 85 -0.64 -7.75 21.88
N ILE A 86 -0.80 -6.66 21.13
CA ILE A 86 -0.09 -6.43 19.85
C ILE A 86 1.43 -6.38 20.04
N LEU A 87 1.91 -5.69 21.07
CA LEU A 87 3.33 -5.51 21.34
C LEU A 87 4.05 -6.80 21.78
N GLU A 88 3.31 -7.83 22.18
CA GLU A 88 3.86 -9.06 22.75
C GLU A 88 3.97 -10.21 21.73
N LEU A 89 4.32 -9.90 20.49
CA LEU A 89 4.71 -10.91 19.51
C LEU A 89 6.16 -11.34 19.72
N LYS A 90 6.38 -12.42 20.48
CA LYS A 90 7.73 -12.91 20.81
C LYS A 90 8.20 -14.06 19.94
N ASN A 91 7.29 -14.91 19.48
CA ASN A 91 7.67 -16.07 18.70
C ASN A 91 8.11 -15.66 17.28
N LYS A 92 9.29 -16.11 16.84
CA LYS A 92 9.81 -15.90 15.49
C LYS A 92 8.86 -16.43 14.42
N PHE A 93 8.24 -17.59 14.66
CA PHE A 93 7.31 -18.16 13.70
C PHE A 93 6.04 -17.30 13.54
N SER A 94 5.43 -16.86 14.65
CA SER A 94 4.25 -16.00 14.59
C SER A 94 4.55 -14.62 13.98
N THR A 95 5.69 -14.01 14.32
CA THR A 95 6.12 -12.71 13.75
C THR A 95 6.37 -12.80 12.24
N THR A 96 6.99 -13.90 11.75
CA THR A 96 7.19 -14.08 10.30
C THR A 96 5.87 -14.21 9.54
N ILE A 97 4.94 -15.03 10.01
CA ILE A 97 3.61 -15.18 9.40
C ILE A 97 2.83 -13.87 9.46
N MET A 98 2.91 -13.16 10.60
CA MET A 98 2.28 -11.86 10.76
C MET A 98 2.81 -10.85 9.74
N ALA A 99 4.13 -10.75 9.59
CA ALA A 99 4.76 -9.86 8.60
C ALA A 99 4.33 -10.22 7.17
N LEU A 100 4.34 -11.50 6.79
CA LEU A 100 3.86 -11.97 5.48
C LEU A 100 2.39 -11.63 5.24
N SER A 101 1.54 -11.79 6.26
CA SER A 101 0.12 -11.45 6.17
C SER A 101 -0.10 -9.96 5.91
N LEU A 102 0.62 -9.08 6.62
CA LEU A 102 0.53 -7.63 6.44
C LEU A 102 1.10 -7.19 5.08
N MET A 103 2.21 -7.78 4.64
CA MET A 103 2.77 -7.55 3.31
C MET A 103 1.78 -7.94 2.21
N MET A 104 1.07 -9.05 2.37
CA MET A 104 0.01 -9.49 1.45
C MET A 104 -1.15 -8.49 1.41
N LYS A 105 -1.59 -7.97 2.57
CA LYS A 105 -2.65 -6.95 2.65
C LYS A 105 -2.26 -5.64 1.95
N MET A 106 -1.00 -5.21 2.06
CA MET A 106 -0.49 -3.98 1.42
C MET A 106 -0.22 -4.13 -0.08
N GLY A 107 -0.04 -5.36 -0.55
CA GLY A 107 0.37 -5.68 -1.92
C GLY A 107 1.87 -5.53 -2.17
N ALA A 108 2.69 -5.83 -1.16
CA ALA A 108 4.14 -5.88 -1.30
C ALA A 108 4.60 -7.20 -1.95
N ALA A 109 5.78 -7.21 -2.55
CA ALA A 109 6.37 -8.42 -3.09
C ALA A 109 6.71 -9.43 -1.97
N PRO A 110 6.54 -10.75 -2.19
CA PRO A 110 6.17 -11.42 -3.45
C PRO A 110 4.68 -11.38 -3.80
N PHE A 111 3.79 -11.00 -2.87
CA PHE A 111 2.33 -11.03 -3.03
C PHE A 111 1.73 -9.84 -3.80
N HIS A 112 2.51 -9.20 -4.68
CA HIS A 112 2.16 -7.97 -5.36
C HIS A 112 1.18 -8.16 -6.54
N PHE A 113 1.04 -9.39 -7.06
CA PHE A 113 0.33 -9.68 -8.32
C PHE A 113 -1.13 -9.22 -8.34
N TRP A 114 -1.81 -9.21 -7.19
CA TRP A 114 -3.22 -8.79 -7.13
C TRP A 114 -3.41 -7.29 -7.38
N LEU A 115 -2.43 -6.46 -6.99
CA LEU A 115 -2.61 -5.01 -6.94
C LEU A 115 -2.77 -4.41 -8.36
N PRO A 116 -1.89 -4.68 -9.35
CA PRO A 116 -2.07 -4.15 -10.71
C PRO A 116 -3.36 -4.62 -11.39
N GLU A 117 -3.80 -5.84 -11.13
CA GLU A 117 -5.00 -6.41 -11.73
C GLU A 117 -6.28 -5.79 -11.15
N VAL A 118 -6.35 -5.66 -9.82
CA VAL A 118 -7.48 -5.03 -9.13
C VAL A 118 -7.60 -3.56 -9.50
N LEU A 119 -6.48 -2.82 -9.57
CA LEU A 119 -6.53 -1.41 -9.98
C LEU A 119 -7.02 -1.24 -11.43
N GLN A 120 -6.68 -2.16 -12.33
CA GLN A 120 -7.14 -2.06 -13.72
C GLN A 120 -8.64 -2.37 -13.89
N GLY A 121 -9.22 -3.22 -13.04
CA GLY A 121 -10.65 -3.54 -13.08
C GLY A 121 -11.57 -2.51 -12.41
N THR A 122 -11.00 -1.56 -11.66
CA THR A 122 -11.75 -0.61 -10.82
C THR A 122 -11.73 0.82 -11.36
N THR A 123 -12.57 1.70 -10.84
CA THR A 123 -12.56 3.12 -11.26
C THR A 123 -11.35 3.85 -10.67
N LEU A 124 -10.99 5.02 -11.22
CA LEU A 124 -9.84 5.78 -10.74
C LEU A 124 -10.01 6.27 -9.28
N GLN A 125 -11.22 6.63 -8.87
CA GLN A 125 -11.50 7.02 -7.48
C GLN A 125 -11.32 5.84 -6.51
N THR A 126 -11.73 4.65 -6.93
CA THR A 126 -11.55 3.44 -6.11
C THR A 126 -10.11 2.99 -6.07
N ALA A 127 -9.38 3.16 -7.19
CA ALA A 127 -7.94 2.92 -7.26
C ALA A 127 -7.16 3.86 -6.32
N LEU A 128 -7.57 5.12 -6.21
CA LEU A 128 -7.04 6.04 -5.22
C LEU A 128 -7.24 5.49 -3.80
N LEU A 129 -8.46 5.08 -3.45
CA LEU A 129 -8.77 4.58 -2.11
C LEU A 129 -7.95 3.31 -1.75
N ILE A 130 -7.76 2.40 -2.70
CA ILE A 130 -6.95 1.18 -2.52
C ILE A 130 -5.46 1.52 -2.36
N THR A 131 -4.94 2.49 -3.12
CA THR A 131 -3.50 2.83 -3.09
C THR A 131 -3.11 3.73 -1.92
N THR A 132 -4.05 4.45 -1.31
CA THR A 132 -3.78 5.34 -0.17
C THR A 132 -4.38 4.79 1.12
N TRP A 133 -5.71 4.82 1.24
CA TRP A 133 -6.42 4.56 2.50
C TRP A 133 -6.23 3.14 3.00
N GLN A 134 -6.33 2.14 2.11
CA GLN A 134 -6.20 0.73 2.50
C GLN A 134 -4.80 0.33 2.95
N LYS A 135 -3.77 1.15 2.70
CA LYS A 135 -2.40 0.89 3.18
C LYS A 135 -2.17 1.37 4.61
N ILE A 136 -2.96 2.33 5.08
CA ILE A 136 -2.76 3.01 6.37
C ILE A 136 -2.83 2.00 7.54
N ALA A 137 -3.92 1.24 7.64
CA ALA A 137 -4.14 0.31 8.76
C ALA A 137 -3.11 -0.84 8.83
N PRO A 138 -2.76 -1.51 7.71
CA PRO A 138 -1.67 -2.47 7.74
C PRO A 138 -0.33 -1.86 8.15
N ILE A 139 -0.02 -0.62 7.71
CA ILE A 139 1.28 0.01 7.98
C ILE A 139 1.40 0.37 9.46
N THR A 140 0.31 0.80 10.09
CA THR A 140 0.31 1.04 11.54
C THR A 140 0.53 -0.24 12.33
N LEU A 141 -0.07 -1.36 11.93
CA LEU A 141 0.19 -2.64 12.60
C LEU A 141 1.65 -3.07 12.42
N MET A 142 2.20 -2.92 11.21
CA MET A 142 3.60 -3.24 10.94
C MET A 142 4.56 -2.34 11.71
N TYR A 143 4.22 -1.07 11.90
CA TYR A 143 4.95 -0.12 12.75
C TYR A 143 4.98 -0.60 14.21
N MET A 144 3.84 -1.02 14.77
CA MET A 144 3.73 -1.48 16.16
C MET A 144 4.56 -2.74 16.45
N ILE A 145 4.78 -3.57 15.44
CA ILE A 145 5.53 -4.84 15.56
C ILE A 145 6.93 -4.76 14.94
N SER A 146 7.37 -3.58 14.48
CA SER A 146 8.64 -3.39 13.77
C SER A 146 9.83 -3.94 14.56
N ASN A 147 9.85 -3.70 15.88
CA ASN A 147 10.92 -4.17 16.77
C ASN A 147 10.96 -5.70 16.96
N SER A 148 9.86 -6.42 16.72
CA SER A 148 9.81 -7.89 16.90
C SER A 148 10.05 -8.67 15.60
N ILE A 149 9.90 -8.02 14.44
CA ILE A 149 10.14 -8.66 13.14
C ILE A 149 11.65 -8.76 12.90
N GLN A 150 12.08 -9.89 12.35
CA GLN A 150 13.46 -10.05 11.91
C GLN A 150 13.77 -9.09 10.74
N PRO A 151 14.79 -8.21 10.85
CA PRO A 151 15.10 -7.21 9.82
C PRO A 151 15.33 -7.81 8.43
N THR A 152 15.91 -9.01 8.36
CA THR A 152 16.19 -9.70 7.10
C THR A 152 14.95 -9.94 6.24
N ILE A 153 13.79 -10.20 6.85
CA ILE A 153 12.53 -10.45 6.15
C ILE A 153 12.00 -9.17 5.53
N LEU A 154 11.97 -8.08 6.31
CA LEU A 154 11.51 -6.77 5.83
C LEU A 154 12.43 -6.24 4.73
N VAL A 155 13.73 -6.32 4.94
CA VAL A 155 14.72 -5.82 3.98
C VAL A 155 14.66 -6.60 2.66
N SER A 156 14.60 -7.94 2.71
CA SER A 156 14.50 -8.75 1.49
C SER A 156 13.21 -8.51 0.71
N ALA A 157 12.06 -8.45 1.39
CA ALA A 157 10.78 -8.14 0.77
C ALA A 157 10.73 -6.70 0.21
N GLY A 158 11.34 -5.75 0.92
CA GLY A 158 11.46 -4.36 0.49
C GLY A 158 12.29 -4.21 -0.79
N VAL A 159 13.45 -4.87 -0.88
CA VAL A 159 14.28 -4.85 -2.10
C VAL A 159 13.56 -5.53 -3.27
N LEU A 160 12.92 -6.69 -3.04
CA LEU A 160 12.13 -7.36 -4.07
C LEU A 160 11.01 -6.47 -4.61
N SER A 161 10.32 -5.73 -3.74
CA SER A 161 9.24 -4.83 -4.15
C SER A 161 9.75 -3.59 -4.89
N MET A 162 10.94 -3.06 -4.56
CA MET A 162 11.56 -2.00 -5.35
C MET A 162 11.90 -2.48 -6.77
N ILE A 163 12.55 -3.65 -6.90
CA ILE A 163 12.92 -4.21 -8.21
C ILE A 163 11.69 -4.51 -9.07
N ILE A 164 10.69 -5.19 -8.49
CA ILE A 164 9.47 -5.57 -9.21
C ILE A 164 8.64 -4.32 -9.54
N GLY A 165 8.55 -3.36 -8.63
CA GLY A 165 7.90 -2.07 -8.86
C GLY A 165 8.54 -1.29 -10.01
N GLY A 166 9.87 -1.23 -10.05
CA GLY A 166 10.62 -0.57 -11.11
C GLY A 166 10.44 -1.24 -12.47
N LEU A 167 10.82 -2.52 -12.58
CA LEU A 167 10.75 -3.26 -13.85
C LEU A 167 9.31 -3.46 -14.35
N GLY A 168 8.38 -3.75 -13.43
CA GLY A 168 6.98 -3.97 -13.75
C GLY A 168 6.28 -2.72 -14.28
N GLY A 169 6.72 -1.53 -13.87
CA GLY A 169 6.17 -0.25 -14.31
C GLY A 169 6.54 0.12 -15.76
N ILE A 170 7.73 -0.25 -16.23
CA ILE A 170 8.27 0.14 -17.54
C ILE A 170 7.39 -0.38 -18.70
N ASN A 171 6.85 -1.60 -18.56
CA ASN A 171 6.10 -2.26 -19.63
C ASN A 171 4.58 -1.98 -19.59
N GLN A 172 4.13 -0.92 -18.92
CA GLN A 172 2.69 -0.63 -18.76
C GLN A 172 2.25 0.62 -19.50
N THR A 173 1.29 0.46 -20.41
CA THR A 173 0.63 1.59 -21.11
C THR A 173 -0.61 2.12 -20.39
N GLN A 174 -1.14 1.33 -19.44
CA GLN A 174 -2.33 1.62 -18.68
C GLN A 174 -1.95 2.39 -17.41
N LEU A 175 -2.49 3.60 -17.24
CA LEU A 175 -2.09 4.48 -16.14
C LEU A 175 -2.44 3.92 -14.75
N ARG A 176 -3.49 3.11 -14.65
CA ARG A 176 -3.85 2.45 -13.37
C ARG A 176 -2.81 1.41 -12.97
N LYS A 177 -2.21 0.71 -13.94
CA LYS A 177 -1.13 -0.26 -13.67
C LYS A 177 0.19 0.45 -13.41
N THR A 178 0.52 1.54 -14.10
CA THR A 178 1.74 2.31 -13.78
C THR A 178 1.68 2.83 -12.35
N MET A 179 0.53 3.37 -11.92
CA MET A 179 0.31 3.79 -10.53
C MET A 179 0.30 2.62 -9.53
N ALA A 180 -0.11 1.42 -9.96
CA ALA A 180 0.01 0.21 -9.16
C ALA A 180 1.48 -0.07 -8.80
N TYR A 181 2.33 -0.09 -9.83
CA TYR A 181 3.76 -0.40 -9.69
C TYR A 181 4.53 0.71 -8.97
N SER A 182 4.17 1.99 -9.15
CA SER A 182 4.74 3.06 -8.33
C SER A 182 4.40 2.89 -6.84
N SER A 183 3.18 2.44 -6.52
CA SER A 183 2.79 2.12 -5.15
C SER A 183 3.56 0.92 -4.56
N ILE A 184 3.87 -0.09 -5.38
CA ILE A 184 4.66 -1.26 -4.98
C ILE A 184 6.12 -0.83 -4.72
N ASN A 185 6.69 0.00 -5.60
CA ASN A 185 8.03 0.54 -5.41
C ASN A 185 8.12 1.38 -4.13
N ASN A 186 7.18 2.29 -3.92
CA ASN A 186 7.18 3.12 -2.71
C ASN A 186 6.98 2.27 -1.43
N LEU A 187 6.14 1.24 -1.49
CA LEU A 187 6.03 0.30 -0.39
C LEU A 187 7.36 -0.40 -0.10
N GLY A 188 8.15 -0.74 -1.12
CA GLY A 188 9.48 -1.30 -0.92
C GLY A 188 10.36 -0.41 -0.09
N TRP A 189 10.43 0.89 -0.41
CA TRP A 189 11.13 1.89 0.41
C TRP A 189 10.59 1.98 1.84
N THR A 190 9.26 1.91 2.04
CA THR A 190 8.68 1.93 3.40
C THR A 190 9.03 0.68 4.20
N ILE A 191 9.02 -0.51 3.58
CA ILE A 191 9.25 -1.79 4.27
C ILE A 191 10.73 -1.94 4.63
N THR A 192 11.66 -1.55 3.74
CA THR A 192 13.11 -1.62 4.05
C THR A 192 13.46 -0.78 5.26
N ILE A 193 13.02 0.48 5.30
CA ILE A 193 13.37 1.39 6.39
C ILE A 193 12.60 1.11 7.68
N MET A 194 11.42 0.45 7.60
CA MET A 194 10.64 0.08 8.78
C MET A 194 11.40 -0.84 9.75
N ALA A 195 12.39 -1.59 9.24
CA ALA A 195 13.25 -2.44 10.07
C ALA A 195 14.25 -1.66 10.95
N PHE A 196 14.61 -0.44 10.56
CA PHE A 196 15.66 0.35 11.22
C PHE A 196 15.10 1.60 11.90
N SER A 197 14.32 2.39 11.17
CA SER A 197 13.73 3.63 11.65
C SER A 197 12.26 3.70 11.23
N PRO A 198 11.32 3.19 12.05
CA PRO A 198 9.91 3.09 11.67
C PRO A 198 9.25 4.47 11.48
N ASN A 199 9.77 5.52 12.12
CA ASN A 199 9.32 6.90 11.91
C ASN A 199 9.59 7.41 10.48
N MET A 200 10.73 7.07 9.89
CA MET A 200 11.01 7.45 8.50
C MET A 200 10.12 6.70 7.50
N ALA A 201 9.72 5.46 7.83
CA ALA A 201 8.76 4.71 7.02
C ALA A 201 7.40 5.42 6.97
N LEU A 202 6.92 5.92 8.11
CA LEU A 202 5.69 6.71 8.21
C LEU A 202 5.78 8.00 7.39
N MET A 203 6.91 8.72 7.47
CA MET A 203 7.13 9.91 6.65
C MET A 203 7.07 9.59 5.16
N ASN A 204 7.68 8.49 4.70
CA ASN A 204 7.67 8.11 3.29
C ASN A 204 6.26 7.78 2.78
N ILE A 205 5.46 7.01 3.53
CA ILE A 205 4.09 6.72 3.09
C ILE A 205 3.21 7.97 3.09
N LEU A 206 3.36 8.87 4.06
CA LEU A 206 2.61 10.12 4.11
C LEU A 206 2.92 11.01 2.90
N ILE A 207 4.20 11.18 2.57
CA ILE A 207 4.61 11.93 1.38
C ILE A 207 4.02 11.28 0.13
N TYR A 208 4.11 9.96 -0.01
CA TYR A 208 3.51 9.27 -1.15
C TYR A 208 1.99 9.48 -1.27
N ILE A 209 1.23 9.43 -0.17
CA ILE A 209 -0.21 9.68 -0.19
C ILE A 209 -0.51 11.13 -0.64
N ILE A 210 0.25 12.11 -0.14
CA ILE A 210 0.12 13.52 -0.53
C ILE A 210 0.41 13.71 -2.03
N MET A 211 1.38 12.97 -2.59
CA MET A 211 1.73 13.08 -4.00
C MET A 211 0.79 12.31 -4.93
N ALA A 212 0.30 11.14 -4.52
CA ALA A 212 -0.56 10.29 -5.34
C ALA A 212 -2.00 10.82 -5.44
N THR A 213 -2.52 11.45 -4.37
CA THR A 213 -3.89 11.99 -4.33
C THR A 213 -4.19 12.99 -5.46
N PRO A 214 -3.38 14.04 -5.71
CA PRO A 214 -3.64 14.97 -6.81
C PRO A 214 -3.50 14.31 -8.18
N ILE A 215 -2.57 13.36 -8.36
CA ILE A 215 -2.42 12.64 -9.64
C ILE A 215 -3.71 11.89 -9.98
N PHE A 216 -4.25 11.11 -9.05
CA PHE A 216 -5.51 10.39 -9.28
C PHE A 216 -6.70 11.32 -9.48
N LEU A 217 -6.81 12.40 -8.71
CA LEU A 217 -7.90 13.38 -8.86
C LEU A 217 -7.84 14.07 -10.22
N MET A 218 -6.66 14.48 -10.66
CA MET A 218 -6.47 15.03 -12.00
C MET A 218 -6.79 13.99 -13.07
N MET A 219 -6.29 12.76 -12.97
CA MET A 219 -6.66 11.71 -13.93
C MET A 219 -8.17 11.45 -13.97
N THR A 220 -8.88 11.60 -12.85
CA THR A 220 -10.35 11.47 -12.82
C THR A 220 -11.05 12.60 -13.56
N SER A 221 -10.61 13.86 -13.39
CA SER A 221 -11.25 15.01 -14.05
C SER A 221 -11.00 15.02 -15.56
N ALA A 222 -9.82 14.61 -16.01
CA ALA A 222 -9.50 14.48 -17.44
C ALA A 222 -9.95 13.13 -18.07
N SER A 223 -10.49 12.20 -17.27
CA SER A 223 -10.92 10.87 -17.73
C SER A 223 -9.82 10.03 -18.43
N THR A 224 -8.55 10.26 -18.11
CA THR A 224 -7.39 9.61 -18.75
C THR A 224 -7.15 8.21 -18.19
N LYS A 225 -7.24 7.18 -19.04
CA LYS A 225 -6.99 5.77 -18.64
C LYS A 225 -5.67 5.21 -19.19
N THR A 226 -5.21 5.72 -20.32
CA THR A 226 -4.02 5.26 -21.06
C THR A 226 -3.01 6.38 -21.23
N LEU A 227 -1.74 6.03 -21.47
CA LEU A 227 -0.69 7.00 -21.81
C LEU A 227 -1.08 7.86 -23.03
N GLN A 228 -1.71 7.27 -24.04
CA GLN A 228 -2.15 8.00 -25.23
C GLN A 228 -3.18 9.09 -24.88
N ASN A 229 -4.17 8.79 -24.03
CA ASN A 229 -5.14 9.79 -23.59
C ASN A 229 -4.46 10.91 -22.79
N LEU A 230 -3.42 10.59 -22.01
CA LEU A 230 -2.65 11.59 -21.28
C LEU A 230 -1.82 12.48 -22.23
N SER A 231 -1.34 11.96 -23.35
CA SER A 231 -0.61 12.79 -24.34
C SER A 231 -1.49 13.86 -24.97
N THR A 232 -2.79 13.60 -25.10
CA THR A 232 -3.73 14.54 -25.72
C THR A 232 -4.33 15.56 -24.75
N THR A 233 -4.12 15.46 -23.44
CA THR A 233 -4.76 16.39 -22.47
C THR A 233 -4.19 17.80 -22.49
N TRP A 234 -3.03 18.03 -23.13
CA TRP A 234 -2.49 19.39 -23.29
C TRP A 234 -3.52 20.26 -24.01
N THR A 235 -4.17 19.72 -25.04
CA THR A 235 -5.08 20.49 -25.90
C THR A 235 -6.32 20.94 -25.13
N THR A 236 -6.73 20.22 -24.09
CA THR A 236 -7.87 20.58 -23.25
C THR A 236 -7.48 21.47 -22.08
N SER A 237 -6.33 21.22 -21.43
CA SER A 237 -5.87 22.03 -20.30
C SER A 237 -4.36 21.94 -20.11
N MET A 238 -3.66 23.01 -20.47
CA MET A 238 -2.21 23.09 -20.33
C MET A 238 -1.76 23.06 -18.86
N THR A 239 -2.46 23.77 -17.98
CA THR A 239 -2.12 23.84 -16.55
C THR A 239 -2.12 22.48 -15.87
N MET A 240 -3.11 21.64 -16.21
CA MET A 240 -3.27 20.30 -15.66
C MET A 240 -2.17 19.33 -16.14
N THR A 241 -1.74 19.43 -17.39
CA THR A 241 -0.66 18.59 -17.91
C THR A 241 0.68 18.94 -17.28
N ILE A 242 0.98 20.22 -17.11
CA ILE A 242 2.19 20.67 -16.39
C ILE A 242 2.15 20.15 -14.94
N SER A 243 1.02 20.28 -14.23
CA SER A 243 0.93 19.82 -12.84
C SER A 243 1.09 18.31 -12.71
N ILE A 244 0.47 17.52 -13.62
CA ILE A 244 0.68 16.06 -13.63
C ILE A 244 2.16 15.72 -13.89
N ALA A 245 2.81 16.41 -14.83
CA ALA A 245 4.22 16.17 -15.13
C ALA A 245 5.12 16.42 -13.91
N LEU A 246 4.94 17.55 -13.21
CA LEU A 246 5.69 17.87 -11.99
C LEU A 246 5.40 16.86 -10.85
N LEU A 247 4.15 16.41 -10.71
CA LEU A 247 3.78 15.39 -9.73
C LEU A 247 4.37 14.02 -10.05
N MET A 248 4.46 13.64 -11.34
CA MET A 248 5.13 12.40 -11.74
C MET A 248 6.64 12.45 -11.50
N LEU A 249 7.29 13.58 -11.81
CA LEU A 249 8.72 13.78 -11.52
C LEU A 249 9.02 13.72 -10.02
N SER A 250 8.15 14.32 -9.21
CA SER A 250 8.29 14.27 -7.75
C SER A 250 8.05 12.87 -7.17
N THR A 251 7.10 12.08 -7.68
CA THR A 251 6.95 10.66 -7.26
C THR A 251 8.15 9.78 -7.68
N SER A 252 8.82 10.12 -8.78
CA SER A 252 10.09 9.47 -9.17
C SER A 252 11.23 9.79 -8.19
N GLY A 253 11.11 10.87 -7.40
CA GLY A 253 12.08 11.27 -6.40
C GLY A 253 13.27 12.02 -6.97
N LEU A 254 13.06 12.89 -7.94
CA LEU A 254 14.10 13.77 -8.47
C LEU A 254 14.35 14.97 -7.53
N PRO A 255 15.61 15.34 -7.24
CA PRO A 255 15.92 16.67 -6.70
C PRO A 255 15.44 17.72 -7.73
N PRO A 256 14.72 18.80 -7.37
CA PRO A 256 14.50 19.48 -6.08
C PRO A 256 13.12 19.21 -5.42
N PHE A 257 12.42 18.14 -5.78
CA PHE A 257 11.04 17.92 -5.34
C PHE A 257 10.91 17.21 -3.98
N THR A 258 9.76 17.36 -3.34
CA THR A 258 9.45 16.77 -2.02
C THR A 258 9.59 15.25 -1.96
N GLY A 259 9.30 14.54 -3.04
CA GLY A 259 9.43 13.08 -3.09
C GLY A 259 10.88 12.57 -3.08
N PHE A 260 11.88 13.45 -3.26
CA PHE A 260 13.29 13.09 -3.07
C PHE A 260 13.66 12.97 -1.58
N MET A 261 13.09 13.82 -0.73
CA MET A 261 13.39 13.89 0.70
C MET A 261 13.33 12.52 1.42
N PRO A 262 12.24 11.72 1.32
CA PRO A 262 12.17 10.45 2.03
C PRO A 262 13.20 9.45 1.51
N LYS A 263 13.41 9.37 0.19
CA LYS A 263 14.38 8.43 -0.40
C LYS A 263 15.81 8.75 0.03
N MET A 264 16.18 10.04 0.02
CA MET A 264 17.50 10.47 0.46
C MET A 264 17.74 10.15 1.94
N LEU A 265 16.75 10.42 2.80
CA LEU A 265 16.86 10.12 4.23
C LEU A 265 16.96 8.61 4.50
N ILE A 266 16.17 7.80 3.78
CA ILE A 266 16.26 6.33 3.86
C ILE A 266 17.65 5.84 3.43
N LEU A 267 18.19 6.36 2.33
CA LEU A 267 19.54 6.00 1.87
C LEU A 267 20.61 6.35 2.91
N ASN A 268 20.48 7.49 3.58
CA ASN A 268 21.44 7.92 4.59
C ASN A 268 21.42 6.98 5.81
N GLU A 269 20.26 6.52 6.25
CA GLU A 269 20.14 5.50 7.31
C GLU A 269 20.66 4.13 6.89
N LEU A 270 20.44 3.71 5.64
CA LEU A 270 21.01 2.45 5.16
C LEU A 270 22.54 2.48 5.16
N ILE A 271 23.14 3.63 4.83
CA ILE A 271 24.59 3.84 4.89
C ILE A 271 25.09 3.86 6.34
N SER A 272 24.35 4.50 7.26
CA SER A 272 24.70 4.55 8.70
C SER A 272 24.81 3.13 9.30
N HIS A 273 23.93 2.22 8.86
CA HIS A 273 23.91 0.81 9.26
C HIS A 273 24.87 -0.09 8.46
N LYS A 274 25.78 0.47 7.65
CA LYS A 274 26.74 -0.25 6.79
C LYS A 274 26.09 -1.16 5.73
N LEU A 275 24.83 -0.93 5.37
CA LEU A 275 24.11 -1.66 4.33
C LEU A 275 24.29 -1.00 2.95
N THR A 276 25.54 -0.73 2.59
CA THR A 276 25.88 0.00 1.35
C THR A 276 25.46 -0.76 0.09
N THR A 277 25.59 -2.09 0.08
CA THR A 277 25.15 -2.95 -1.03
C THR A 277 23.63 -2.87 -1.25
N LEU A 278 22.87 -2.76 -0.16
CA LEU A 278 21.43 -2.62 -0.22
C LEU A 278 21.02 -1.25 -0.75
N ALA A 279 21.72 -0.21 -0.29
CA ALA A 279 21.53 1.15 -0.76
C ALA A 279 21.79 1.26 -2.27
N THR A 280 22.82 0.59 -2.79
CA THR A 280 23.12 0.57 -4.24
C THR A 280 22.08 -0.19 -5.06
N LEU A 281 21.44 -1.23 -4.50
CA LEU A 281 20.39 -1.99 -5.19
C LEU A 281 19.03 -1.27 -5.19
N ALA A 282 18.82 -0.35 -4.25
CA ALA A 282 17.58 0.41 -4.13
C ALA A 282 17.47 1.58 -5.13
N ILE A 283 18.62 2.07 -5.61
CA ILE A 283 18.74 3.14 -6.62
C ILE A 283 18.55 2.56 -8.01
#